data_AF-A0A7V2U1C8-F1
#
_entry.id   AF-A0A7V2U1C8-F1
#
_cell.length_a   1.000
_cell.length_b   1.000
_cell.length_c   1.000
_cell.angle_alpha   90.00
_cell.angle_beta   90.00
_cell.angle_gamma   90.00
#
_symmetry.space_group_name_H-M   'P 1'
#
loop_
_entity.id
_entity.type
_entity.pdbx_description
1 polymer ?
#
loop_
_entity_poly.entity_id
_entity_poly.type
_entity_poly.pdbx_seq_one_letter_code
_entity_poly.pdbx_strand_id
1 'polypeptide(L)' 'MADQKILESFFSRSEDLVTREISGETVIVPVRTRPDDPDSIYTLNELGTKIWQLLDGRTAGTEIVDVVCREYDADPR' A
#
# COMPACT_ATOMS: atom_id res chain seq x y z
N MET A 1 -12.40 17.00 -1.32
CA MET A 1 -12.43 17.30 0.13
C MET A 1 -12.28 16.03 0.98
N ALA A 2 -12.87 14.89 0.57
CA ALA A 2 -12.64 13.60 1.23
C ALA A 2 -11.19 13.09 1.05
N ASP A 3 -10.61 13.29 -0.14
CA ASP A 3 -9.25 12.80 -0.47
C ASP A 3 -8.17 13.48 0.37
N GLN A 4 -8.33 14.78 0.66
CA GLN A 4 -7.44 15.53 1.55
C GLN A 4 -7.39 14.91 2.96
N LYS A 5 -8.56 14.51 3.49
CA LYS A 5 -8.66 13.90 4.82
C LYS A 5 -8.06 12.50 4.86
N ILE A 6 -8.12 11.76 3.75
CA ILE A 6 -7.49 10.44 3.61
C ILE A 6 -5.97 10.60 3.63
N LEU A 7 -5.43 11.59 2.93
CA LEU A 7 -3.98 11.84 2.89
C LEU A 7 -3.41 12.30 4.23
N GLU A 8 -4.21 12.96 5.08
CA GLU A 8 -3.81 13.30 6.45
C GLU A 8 -3.78 12.09 7.41
N SER A 9 -4.25 10.91 6.97
CA SER A 9 -4.32 9.70 7.80
C SER A 9 -3.03 8.88 7.75
N PHE A 10 -2.83 8.05 8.78
CA PHE A 10 -1.76 7.07 8.87
C PHE A 10 -2.31 5.67 8.55
N PHE A 11 -1.65 4.97 7.65
CA PHE A 11 -2.08 3.64 7.21
C PHE A 11 -1.08 2.58 7.68
N SER A 12 -1.60 1.48 8.21
CA SER A 12 -0.82 0.31 8.61
C SER A 12 -1.31 -0.93 7.87
N ARG A 13 -0.37 -1.79 7.48
CA ARG A 13 -0.67 -3.12 6.95
C ARG A 13 -1.39 -3.95 8.01
N SER A 14 -2.46 -4.65 7.62
CA SER A 14 -3.18 -5.55 8.50
C SER A 14 -2.32 -6.77 8.87
N GLU A 15 -2.39 -7.21 10.13
CA GLU A 15 -1.71 -8.41 10.63
C GLU A 15 -2.31 -9.71 10.05
N ASP A 16 -3.54 -9.65 9.53
CA ASP A 16 -4.20 -10.78 8.88
C ASP A 16 -3.76 -10.95 7.40
N LEU A 17 -2.61 -10.40 7.00
CA LEU A 17 -2.05 -10.49 5.64
C LEU A 17 -0.67 -11.14 5.68
N VAL A 18 -0.45 -12.13 4.81
CA VAL A 18 0.89 -12.63 4.49
C VAL A 18 1.35 -11.94 3.22
N THR A 19 2.59 -11.44 3.23
CA THR A 19 3.17 -10.78 2.07
C THR A 19 4.54 -11.34 1.73
N ARG A 20 4.89 -11.32 0.44
CA ARG A 20 6.22 -11.65 -0.04
C ARG A 20 6.61 -10.74 -1.18
N GLU A 21 7.79 -10.13 -1.08
CA GLU A 21 8.41 -9.38 -2.16
C GLU A 21 9.21 -10.32 -3.07
N ILE A 22 9.02 -10.20 -4.37
CA ILE A 22 9.68 -10.98 -5.42
C ILE A 22 9.99 -10.02 -6.57
N SER A 23 11.28 -9.82 -6.87
CA SER A 23 11.72 -8.99 -8.00
C SER A 23 11.13 -7.57 -8.01
N GLY A 24 10.96 -6.94 -6.84
CA GLY A 24 10.38 -5.59 -6.70
C GLY A 24 8.85 -5.55 -6.71
N GLU A 25 8.17 -6.68 -6.87
CA GLU A 25 6.71 -6.80 -6.77
C GLU A 25 6.31 -7.47 -5.45
N THR A 26 5.16 -7.09 -4.92
CA THR A 26 4.65 -7.65 -3.65
C THR A 26 3.43 -8.51 -3.91
N VAL A 27 3.48 -9.77 -3.51
CA VAL A 27 2.32 -10.66 -3.43
C VAL A 27 1.70 -10.53 -2.05
N ILE A 28 0.38 -10.35 -1.98
CA ILE A 28 -0.41 -10.23 -0.75
C ILE A 28 -1.46 -11.32 -0.73
N VAL A 29 -1.52 -12.06 0.37
CA VAL A 29 -2.50 -13.14 0.61
C VAL A 29 -3.16 -12.93 1.98
N PRO A 30 -4.49 -12.73 2.04
CA PRO A 30 -5.23 -12.72 3.30
C PRO A 30 -5.16 -14.07 4.02
N VAL A 31 -4.89 -14.05 5.32
CA VAL A 31 -4.81 -15.26 6.16
C VAL A 31 -6.20 -15.82 6.49
N ARG A 32 -7.20 -14.95 6.58
CA ARG A 32 -8.59 -15.32 6.88
C ARG A 32 -9.45 -15.07 5.65
N THR A 33 -9.55 -16.07 4.79
CA THR A 33 -10.52 -16.04 3.69
C THR A 33 -11.91 -16.32 4.26
N ARG A 34 -12.84 -15.41 3.97
CA ARG A 34 -14.26 -15.61 4.26
C ARG A 34 -14.75 -16.79 3.39
N PRO A 35 -15.71 -17.61 3.83
CA PRO A 35 -16.15 -18.80 3.08
C PRO A 35 -16.62 -18.50 1.63
N ASP A 36 -16.98 -17.25 1.36
CA ASP A 36 -17.46 -16.70 0.10
C ASP A 36 -16.39 -15.93 -0.70
N ASP A 37 -15.13 -15.89 -0.24
CA ASP A 37 -14.03 -15.15 -0.88
C ASP A 37 -12.83 -16.08 -1.11
N PRO A 38 -12.93 -17.08 -2.02
CA PRO A 38 -11.85 -18.01 -2.25
C PRO A 38 -10.70 -17.32 -3.01
N ASP A 39 -9.51 -17.39 -2.41
CA ASP A 39 -8.20 -17.15 -3.05
C ASP A 39 -7.91 -15.74 -3.59
N SER A 40 -8.23 -14.69 -2.82
CA SER A 40 -7.84 -13.33 -3.17
C SER A 40 -6.31 -13.11 -3.01
N ILE A 41 -5.55 -13.52 -4.02
CA ILE A 41 -4.13 -13.20 -4.17
C ILE A 41 -4.01 -11.89 -4.94
N TYR A 42 -3.37 -10.90 -4.34
CA TYR A 42 -3.11 -9.62 -4.98
C TYR A 42 -1.62 -9.49 -5.29
N THR A 43 -1.30 -8.87 -6.44
CA THR A 43 0.08 -8.51 -6.79
C THR A 43 0.16 -7.01 -6.94
N LEU A 44 1.12 -6.40 -6.27
CA LEU A 44 1.49 -5.02 -6.44
C LEU A 44 2.68 -4.94 -7.37
N ASN A 45 2.60 -4.06 -8.36
CA ASN A 45 3.75 -3.69 -9.19
C ASN A 45 4.81 -2.96 -8.34
N GLU A 46 5.90 -2.54 -8.97
CA GLU A 46 7.01 -1.87 -8.28
C GLU A 46 6.58 -0.60 -7.50
N LEU A 47 5.77 0.25 -8.13
CA LEU A 47 5.26 1.46 -7.47
C LEU A 47 4.34 1.11 -6.29
N GLY A 48 3.42 0.17 -6.48
CA GLY A 48 2.52 -0.31 -5.43
C GLY A 48 3.30 -0.93 -4.27
N THR A 49 4.39 -1.64 -4.55
CA THR A 49 5.29 -2.23 -3.54
C THR A 49 5.96 -1.14 -2.70
N LYS A 50 6.43 -0.06 -3.33
CA LYS A 50 7.00 1.08 -2.59
C LYS A 50 5.96 1.73 -1.68
N ILE A 51 4.76 2.01 -2.22
CA ILE A 51 3.65 2.54 -1.41
C ILE A 51 3.34 1.60 -0.24
N TRP A 52 3.24 0.29 -0.51
CA TRP A 52 2.98 -0.74 0.50
C TRP A 52 4.01 -0.77 1.63
N GLN A 53 5.29 -0.62 1.30
CA GLN A 53 6.37 -0.56 2.30
C GLN A 53 6.25 0.66 3.23
N LEU A 54 5.70 1.78 2.74
CA LEU A 54 5.46 3.01 3.51
C LEU A 54 4.19 2.95 4.39
N LEU A 55 3.31 1.94 4.22
CA LEU A 55 2.14 1.73 5.08
C LEU A 55 2.53 1.09 6.43
N ASP A 56 3.33 1.81 7.20
CA ASP A 56 3.93 1.38 8.46
C ASP A 56 3.19 1.88 9.73
N GLY A 57 2.09 2.60 9.54
CA GLY A 57 1.30 3.23 10.61
C GLY A 57 1.94 4.48 11.21
N ARG A 58 3.04 4.97 10.63
CA ARG A 58 3.82 6.12 11.12
C ARG A 58 4.08 7.16 10.03
N THR A 59 3.95 6.77 8.77
CA THR A 59 4.06 7.66 7.61
C THR A 59 2.66 8.15 7.22
N ALA A 60 2.46 9.47 7.17
CA ALA A 60 1.19 10.06 6.74
C ALA A 60 0.99 9.90 5.22
N GLY A 61 -0.25 9.81 4.75
CA GLY A 61 -0.54 9.71 3.32
C GLY A 61 0.06 10.85 2.47
N THR A 62 0.10 12.08 3.01
CA THR A 62 0.79 13.22 2.37
C THR A 62 2.28 12.97 2.17
N GLU A 63 2.95 12.37 3.16
CA GLU A 63 4.38 12.04 3.06
C GLU A 63 4.63 10.92 2.04
N ILE A 64 3.71 9.95 1.95
CA ILE A 64 3.76 8.89 0.93
C ILE A 64 3.67 9.50 -0.47
N VAL A 65 2.74 10.45 -0.68
CA VAL A 65 2.61 11.18 -1.96
C VAL A 65 3.90 11.93 -2.28
N ASP A 66 4.46 12.67 -1.32
CA ASP A 66 5.71 13.42 -1.53
C ASP A 66 6.89 12.52 -1.95
N VAL A 67 7.01 11.34 -1.32
CA VAL A 67 8.05 10.36 -1.66
C VAL A 67 7.86 9.84 -3.09
N VAL A 68 6.63 9.44 -3.44
CA VAL A 68 6.31 8.91 -4.77
C VAL A 68 6.52 9.97 -5.85
N CYS A 69 6.00 11.18 -5.65
CA CYS A 69 6.15 12.28 -6.61
C CYS A 69 7.61 12.64 -6.85
N ARG A 70 8.43 12.66 -5.79
CA ARG A 70 9.87 12.92 -5.91
C ARG A 70 10.61 11.83 -6.67
N GLU A 71 10.28 10.56 -6.40
CA GLU A 71 10.97 9.42 -7.02
C GLU A 71 10.64 9.28 -8.51
N TYR A 72 9.41 9.60 -8.91
CA TYR A 72 8.93 9.43 -10.28
C TYR A 72 8.83 10.76 -11.07
N ASP A 73 9.35 11.86 -10.52
CA ASP A 73 9.27 13.22 -11.10
C ASP A 73 7.83 13.59 -11.54
N ALA A 74 6.87 13.34 -10.65
CA ALA A 74 5.45 13.53 -10.89
C ALA A 74 4.90 14.75 -10.13
N ASP A 75 3.90 15.42 -10.72
CA ASP A 75 3.23 16.58 -10.13
C ASP A 75 2.16 16.13 -9.11
N PRO A 76 2.25 16.52 -7.83
CA PRO A 76 1.24 16.25 -6.81
C PRO A 76 0.02 17.18 -7.01
N ARG A 77 -0.82 16.86 -8.00
CA ARG A 77 -2.05 17.62 -8.30
C ARG A 77 -3.25 17.19 -7.49
#